data_AF-A0A399YF69-F1
#
_entry.id   AF-A0A399YF69-F1
#
_cell.length_a   1.000
_cell.length_b   1.000
_cell.length_c   1.000
_cell.angle_alpha   90.00
_cell.angle_beta   90.00
_cell.angle_gamma   90.00
#
_symmetry.space_group_name_H-M   'P 1'
#
loop_
_entity.id
_entity.type
_entity.pdbx_description
1 polymer ?
#
loop_
_entity_poly.entity_id
_entity_poly.type
_entity_poly.pdbx_seq_one_letter_code
_entity_poly.pdbx_strand_id
1 'polypeptide(L)'
;MPLPTRALLDNELNDLNQSVLSLSSMVDEAIGAAVTALLTSDVPLAESIMAGDADINRLRFQIEEKAYVILSTQQPLARDLRTVIAAIHFAIELERIGDHAAGIARVVQRIGSLSHPVVFEADGLPAQDGQARPRHAPPRHRSLHRARHRESERHRQAGSQDR
;
A
#
# COMPACT_ATOMS: atom_id res chain seq x y z
N MET A 1 34.15 -33.40 6.04
CA MET A 1 33.37 -34.56 5.57
C MET A 1 32.26 -34.00 4.68
N PRO A 2 32.09 -34.43 3.42
CA PRO A 2 30.94 -33.98 2.63
C PRO A 2 29.66 -34.35 3.37
N LEU A 3 28.70 -33.43 3.43
CA LEU A 3 27.40 -33.69 4.04
C LEU A 3 26.69 -34.80 3.24
N PRO A 4 25.98 -35.73 3.91
CA PRO A 4 25.19 -36.73 3.21
C PRO A 4 24.16 -36.02 2.31
N THR A 5 23.93 -36.55 1.09
CA THR A 5 23.10 -35.94 0.03
C THR A 5 21.75 -35.45 0.53
N ARG A 6 21.15 -36.16 1.50
CA ARG A 6 19.88 -35.76 2.13
C ARG A 6 19.97 -34.47 2.94
N ALA A 7 21.02 -34.32 3.76
CA ALA A 7 21.20 -33.14 4.60
C ALA A 7 21.45 -31.87 3.76
N LEU A 8 22.12 -32.02 2.60
CA LEU A 8 22.27 -30.93 1.64
C LEU A 8 20.92 -30.51 1.05
N LEU A 9 20.11 -31.46 0.57
CA LEU A 9 18.77 -31.17 0.06
C LEU A 9 17.90 -30.50 1.13
N ASP A 10 17.88 -31.01 2.37
CA ASP A 10 17.07 -30.43 3.44
C ASP A 10 17.49 -28.97 3.75
N ASN A 11 18.78 -28.64 3.70
CA ASN A 11 19.27 -27.27 3.84
C ASN A 11 18.84 -26.39 2.66
N GLU A 12 19.01 -26.85 1.41
CA GLU A 12 18.61 -26.10 0.22
C GLU A 12 17.09 -25.84 0.19
N LEU A 13 16.27 -26.81 0.61
CA LEU A 13 14.82 -26.65 0.75
C LEU A 13 14.45 -25.65 1.84
N ASN A 14 15.18 -25.65 2.97
CA ASN A 14 14.99 -24.65 4.02
C ASN A 14 15.33 -23.25 3.51
N ASP A 15 16.45 -23.08 2.81
CA ASP A 15 16.87 -21.79 2.27
C ASP A 15 15.90 -21.27 1.19
N LEU A 16 15.35 -22.16 0.37
CA LEU A 16 14.28 -21.84 -0.58
C LEU A 16 13.03 -21.32 0.16
N ASN A 17 12.59 -22.02 1.21
CA ASN A 17 11.44 -21.60 2.01
C ASN A 17 11.67 -20.24 2.70
N GLN A 18 12.87 -20.00 3.25
CA GLN A 18 13.20 -18.71 3.86
C GLN A 18 13.17 -17.56 2.83
N SER A 19 13.57 -17.85 1.59
CA SER A 19 13.50 -16.87 0.51
C SER A 19 12.04 -16.53 0.16
N VAL A 20 11.15 -17.52 0.11
CA VAL A 20 9.70 -17.31 -0.08
C VAL A 20 9.09 -16.50 1.07
N LEU A 21 9.45 -16.79 2.33
CA LEU A 21 9.00 -16.02 3.48
C LEU A 21 9.46 -14.56 3.42
N SER A 22 10.70 -14.33 2.97
CA SER A 22 11.23 -12.97 2.78
C SER A 22 10.45 -12.22 1.70
N LEU A 23 10.15 -12.86 0.57
CA LEU A 23 9.32 -12.28 -0.48
C LEU A 23 7.92 -11.94 0.04
N SER A 24 7.32 -12.83 0.84
CA SER A 24 6.02 -12.60 1.46
C SER A 24 6.02 -11.39 2.38
N SER A 25 7.10 -11.17 3.17
CA SER A 25 7.23 -9.99 4.03
C SER A 25 7.28 -8.70 3.21
N MET A 26 8.08 -8.70 2.12
CA MET A 26 8.18 -7.53 1.23
C MET A 26 6.84 -7.19 0.58
N VAL A 27 6.09 -8.21 0.16
CA VAL A 27 4.76 -8.02 -0.44
C VAL A 27 3.76 -7.51 0.59
N ASP A 28 3.76 -8.04 1.82
CA ASP A 28 2.89 -7.57 2.90
C ASP A 28 3.15 -6.09 3.25
N GLU A 29 4.42 -5.70 3.35
CA GLU A 29 4.84 -4.31 3.55
C GLU A 29 4.35 -3.41 2.39
N ALA A 30 4.50 -3.86 1.14
CA ALA A 30 4.04 -3.11 -0.03
C ALA A 30 2.52 -2.91 -0.03
N ILE A 31 1.74 -3.93 0.35
CA ILE A 31 0.28 -3.83 0.48
C ILE A 31 -0.09 -2.80 1.55
N GLY A 32 0.49 -2.92 2.75
CA GLY A 32 0.21 -2.02 3.87
C GLY A 32 0.56 -0.56 3.53
N ALA A 33 1.70 -0.35 2.88
CA ALA A 33 2.14 0.96 2.41
C ALA A 33 1.20 1.49 1.31
N ALA A 34 0.76 0.67 0.36
CA ALA A 34 -0.14 1.09 -0.72
C ALA A 34 -1.51 1.52 -0.20
N VAL A 35 -2.07 0.79 0.77
CA VAL A 35 -3.31 1.18 1.46
C VAL A 35 -3.11 2.51 2.19
N THR A 36 -1.99 2.67 2.90
CA THR A 36 -1.68 3.91 3.62
C THR A 36 -1.55 5.10 2.67
N ALA A 37 -0.80 4.95 1.58
CA ALA A 37 -0.61 5.97 0.55
C ALA A 37 -1.95 6.39 -0.06
N LEU A 38 -2.84 5.43 -0.32
CA LEU A 38 -4.16 5.71 -0.87
C LEU A 38 -5.04 6.50 0.10
N LEU A 39 -5.13 6.07 1.35
CA LEU A 39 -5.98 6.73 2.36
C LEU A 39 -5.50 8.15 2.69
N THR A 40 -4.19 8.39 2.61
CA THR A 40 -3.57 9.69 2.96
C THR A 40 -3.25 10.56 1.76
N SER A 41 -3.45 10.05 0.54
CA SER A 41 -3.00 10.69 -0.72
C SER A 41 -1.50 11.03 -0.71
N ASP A 42 -0.69 10.19 -0.08
CA ASP A 42 0.77 10.37 0.04
C ASP A 42 1.48 9.94 -1.25
N VAL A 43 1.77 10.92 -2.11
CA VAL A 43 2.46 10.71 -3.39
C VAL A 43 3.92 10.25 -3.20
N PRO A 44 4.74 10.85 -2.31
CA PRO A 44 6.08 10.34 -2.02
C PRO A 44 6.10 8.86 -1.59
N LEU A 45 5.16 8.45 -0.73
CA LEU A 45 5.05 7.04 -0.33
C LEU A 45 4.69 6.15 -1.53
N ALA A 46 3.76 6.60 -2.38
CA ALA A 46 3.41 5.88 -3.61
C ALA A 46 4.62 5.68 -4.55
N GLU A 47 5.44 6.71 -4.73
CA GLU A 47 6.67 6.61 -5.54
C GLU A 47 7.66 5.59 -4.97
N SER A 48 7.81 5.53 -3.65
CA SER A 48 8.67 4.54 -3.00
C SER A 48 8.19 3.10 -3.21
N ILE A 49 6.88 2.86 -3.17
CA ILE A 49 6.28 1.54 -3.42
C ILE A 49 6.53 1.11 -4.86
N MET A 50 6.33 2.02 -5.81
CA MET A 50 6.60 1.76 -7.23
C MET A 50 8.08 1.44 -7.49
N ALA A 51 8.99 2.07 -6.76
CA ALA A 51 10.42 1.77 -6.86
C ALA A 51 10.77 0.40 -6.24
N GLY A 52 10.14 0.04 -5.12
CA GLY A 52 10.36 -1.23 -4.41
C GLY A 52 9.87 -2.47 -5.16
N ASP A 53 8.96 -2.31 -6.12
CA ASP A 53 8.45 -3.40 -6.97
C ASP A 53 9.56 -4.18 -7.70
N ALA A 54 10.62 -3.48 -8.13
CA ALA A 54 11.77 -4.10 -8.77
C ALA A 54 12.53 -5.09 -7.84
N ASP A 55 12.51 -4.83 -6.53
CA ASP A 55 13.17 -5.69 -5.55
C ASP A 55 12.36 -6.98 -5.29
N ILE A 56 11.02 -6.86 -5.24
CA ILE A 56 10.09 -8.02 -5.19
C ILE A 56 10.32 -8.91 -6.42
N ASN A 57 10.35 -8.28 -7.60
CA ASN A 57 10.61 -8.94 -8.87
C ASN A 57 11.95 -9.70 -8.88
N ARG A 58 13.02 -9.05 -8.41
CA ARG A 58 14.35 -9.65 -8.31
C ARG A 58 14.36 -10.86 -7.38
N LEU A 59 13.72 -10.77 -6.21
CA LEU A 59 13.68 -11.89 -5.27
C LEU A 59 12.85 -13.06 -5.79
N ARG A 60 11.74 -12.80 -6.49
CA ARG A 60 10.97 -13.84 -7.20
C ARG A 60 11.86 -14.62 -8.16
N PHE A 61 12.66 -13.94 -9.00
CA PHE A 61 13.57 -14.62 -9.94
C PHE A 61 14.66 -15.41 -9.21
N GLN A 62 15.20 -14.89 -8.10
CA GLN A 62 16.18 -15.63 -7.29
C GLN A 62 15.59 -16.90 -6.68
N ILE A 63 14.31 -16.89 -6.27
CA ILE A 63 13.62 -18.08 -5.77
C ILE A 63 13.46 -19.12 -6.88
N GLU A 64 13.04 -18.71 -8.08
CA GLU A 64 12.93 -19.60 -9.23
C GLU A 64 14.28 -20.23 -9.61
N GLU A 65 15.35 -19.43 -9.65
CA GLU A 65 16.69 -19.92 -9.94
C GLU A 65 17.14 -20.96 -8.91
N LYS A 66 16.98 -20.68 -7.60
CA LYS A 66 17.27 -21.65 -6.53
C LYS A 66 16.47 -22.95 -6.70
N ALA A 67 15.19 -22.84 -7.02
CA ALA A 67 14.34 -24.00 -7.26
C ALA A 67 14.84 -24.84 -8.45
N TYR A 68 15.22 -24.20 -9.57
CA TYR A 68 15.77 -24.89 -10.74
C TYR A 68 17.11 -25.55 -10.46
N VAL A 69 17.97 -24.93 -9.64
CA VAL A 69 19.20 -25.57 -9.18
C VAL A 69 18.88 -26.84 -8.40
N ILE A 70 18.00 -26.79 -7.40
CA ILE A 70 17.61 -27.96 -6.59
C ILE A 70 17.04 -29.08 -7.47
N LEU A 71 16.14 -28.75 -8.40
CA LEU A 71 15.56 -29.73 -9.33
C LEU A 71 16.63 -30.41 -10.19
N SER A 72 17.64 -29.65 -10.62
CA SER A 72 18.69 -30.12 -11.52
C SER A 72 19.78 -30.92 -10.80
N THR A 73 20.13 -30.53 -9.57
CA THR A 73 21.26 -31.13 -8.82
C THR A 73 20.84 -32.26 -7.88
N GLN A 74 19.66 -32.16 -7.25
CA GLN A 74 19.22 -33.12 -6.22
C GLN A 74 18.19 -34.13 -6.73
N GLN A 75 17.49 -33.84 -7.83
CA GLN A 75 16.41 -34.66 -8.39
C GLN A 75 15.41 -35.15 -7.30
N PRO A 76 14.80 -34.22 -6.53
CA PRO A 76 13.95 -34.56 -5.40
C PRO A 76 12.72 -35.35 -5.84
N LEU A 77 12.21 -36.22 -4.96
CA LEU A 77 11.07 -37.10 -5.25
C LEU A 77 9.87 -36.80 -4.35
N ALA A 78 8.68 -37.10 -4.86
CA ALA A 78 7.42 -37.06 -4.13
C ALA A 78 7.19 -35.76 -3.34
N ARG A 79 7.38 -35.79 -2.02
CA ARG A 79 7.12 -34.64 -1.14
C ARG A 79 8.06 -33.48 -1.45
N ASP A 80 9.35 -33.76 -1.59
CA ASP A 80 10.38 -32.74 -1.76
C ASP A 80 10.18 -32.02 -3.11
N LEU A 81 9.85 -32.78 -4.17
CA LEU A 81 9.50 -32.23 -5.47
C LEU A 81 8.29 -31.28 -5.38
N ARG A 82 7.21 -31.69 -4.69
CA ARG A 82 6.03 -30.83 -4.51
C ARG A 82 6.37 -29.55 -3.76
N THR A 83 7.27 -29.60 -2.77
CA THR A 83 7.73 -28.41 -2.06
C THR A 83 8.43 -27.42 -2.99
N VAL A 84 9.34 -27.90 -3.85
CA VAL A 84 10.06 -27.02 -4.79
C VAL A 84 9.10 -26.39 -5.81
N ILE A 85 8.18 -27.17 -6.37
CA ILE A 85 7.18 -26.65 -7.32
C ILE A 85 6.23 -25.66 -6.65
N ALA A 86 5.80 -25.93 -5.42
CA ALA A 86 4.96 -25.01 -4.66
C ALA A 86 5.68 -23.67 -4.39
N ALA A 87 6.98 -23.70 -4.07
CA ALA A 87 7.76 -22.49 -3.86
C ALA A 87 7.82 -21.60 -5.12
N ILE A 88 7.98 -22.18 -6.30
CA ILE A 88 7.93 -21.45 -7.59
C ILE A 88 6.56 -20.77 -7.75
N HIS A 89 5.47 -21.53 -7.62
CA HIS A 89 4.12 -20.97 -7.78
C HIS A 89 3.81 -19.89 -6.75
N PHE A 90 4.23 -20.07 -5.49
CA PHE A 90 4.06 -19.03 -4.48
C PHE A 90 4.86 -17.78 -4.80
N ALA A 91 6.09 -17.89 -5.30
CA ALA A 91 6.87 -16.72 -5.68
C ALA A 91 6.21 -15.93 -6.81
N ILE A 92 5.63 -16.62 -7.81
CA ILE A 92 4.88 -15.99 -8.90
C ILE A 92 3.64 -15.26 -8.37
N GLU A 93 2.83 -15.93 -7.54
CA GLU A 93 1.60 -15.31 -7.02
C GLU A 93 1.90 -14.15 -6.06
N LEU A 94 2.98 -14.24 -5.27
CA LEU A 94 3.44 -13.14 -4.41
C LEU A 94 3.89 -11.93 -5.23
N GLU A 95 4.64 -12.12 -6.31
CA GLU A 95 5.03 -11.03 -7.20
C GLU A 95 3.82 -10.36 -7.85
N ARG A 96 2.83 -11.13 -8.32
CA ARG A 96 1.58 -10.58 -8.85
C ARG A 96 0.83 -9.72 -7.83
N ILE A 97 0.84 -10.12 -6.55
CA ILE A 97 0.26 -9.32 -5.47
C ILE A 97 1.06 -8.03 -5.23
N GLY A 98 2.40 -8.10 -5.26
CA GLY A 98 3.27 -6.91 -5.23
C GLY A 98 2.98 -5.93 -6.36
N ASP A 99 2.81 -6.44 -7.58
CA ASP A 99 2.43 -5.69 -8.77
C ASP A 99 1.08 -4.95 -8.60
N HIS A 100 0.12 -5.59 -7.93
CA HIS A 100 -1.16 -4.98 -7.57
C HIS A 100 -0.98 -3.84 -6.56
N ALA A 101 -0.11 -4.00 -5.55
CA ALA A 101 0.22 -2.93 -4.61
C ALA A 101 0.87 -1.72 -5.31
N ALA A 102 1.83 -1.97 -6.21
CA ALA A 102 2.40 -0.92 -7.08
C ALA A 102 1.33 -0.30 -8.01
N GLY A 103 0.34 -1.08 -8.44
CA GLY A 103 -0.82 -0.60 -9.18
C GLY A 103 -1.66 0.41 -8.41
N ILE A 104 -1.93 0.14 -7.13
CA ILE A 104 -2.61 1.08 -6.24
C ILE A 104 -1.78 2.37 -6.11
N ALA A 105 -0.46 2.25 -5.89
CA ALA A 105 0.43 3.41 -5.80
C ALA A 105 0.40 4.29 -7.07
N ARG A 106 0.38 3.69 -8.27
CA ARG A 106 0.19 4.42 -9.54
C ARG A 106 -1.12 5.21 -9.58
N VAL A 107 -2.19 4.66 -9.01
CA VAL A 107 -3.48 5.37 -8.87
C VAL A 107 -3.35 6.57 -7.93
N VAL A 108 -2.66 6.42 -6.80
CA VAL A 108 -2.40 7.53 -5.85
C VAL A 108 -1.67 8.68 -6.53
N GLN A 109 -0.58 8.38 -7.25
CA GLN A 109 0.17 9.39 -8.00
C GLN A 109 -0.72 10.11 -9.03
N ARG A 110 -1.58 9.37 -9.73
CA ARG A 110 -2.51 9.94 -10.71
C ARG A 110 -3.54 10.86 -10.05
N ILE A 111 -4.12 10.46 -8.92
CA ILE A 111 -5.11 11.28 -8.20
C ILE A 111 -4.45 12.55 -7.63
N GLY A 112 -3.25 12.44 -7.05
CA GLY A 112 -2.50 13.59 -6.54
C GLY A 112 -2.16 14.64 -7.61
N SER A 113 -2.09 14.23 -8.88
CA SER A 113 -1.87 15.13 -10.02
C SER A 113 -3.13 15.86 -10.53
N LEU A 114 -4.33 15.52 -10.03
CA LEU A 114 -5.58 16.15 -10.44
C LEU A 114 -5.77 17.53 -9.78
N SER A 115 -6.26 18.52 -10.54
CA SER A 115 -6.49 19.89 -10.04
C SER A 115 -7.62 20.02 -8.99
N HIS A 116 -8.41 18.98 -8.77
CA HIS A 116 -9.44 18.92 -7.72
C HIS A 116 -9.17 17.69 -6.84
N PRO A 117 -8.91 17.87 -5.53
CA PRO A 117 -8.67 16.74 -4.64
C PRO A 117 -9.92 15.88 -4.53
N VAL A 118 -9.79 14.60 -4.87
CA VAL A 118 -10.83 13.60 -4.62
C VAL A 118 -10.79 13.28 -3.13
N VAL A 119 -11.79 13.73 -2.39
CA VAL A 119 -11.93 13.40 -0.96
C VAL A 119 -12.57 12.02 -0.86
N PHE A 120 -11.81 11.03 -0.41
CA PHE A 120 -12.35 9.72 -0.04
C PHE A 120 -12.94 9.83 1.37
N GLU A 121 -14.27 9.93 1.47
CA GLU A 121 -14.96 9.79 2.75
C GLU A 121 -14.94 8.31 3.16
N ALA A 122 -14.29 8.00 4.28
CA ALA A 122 -14.20 6.64 4.84
C ALA A 122 -15.50 6.18 5.52
N ASP A 123 -16.67 6.63 5.05
CA ASP A 123 -17.97 6.22 5.55
C ASP A 123 -18.30 4.82 4.98
N GLY A 124 -17.77 3.77 5.61
CA GLY A 124 -18.14 2.39 5.28
C GLY A 124 -17.12 1.29 5.58
N LEU A 125 -15.90 1.62 6.02
CA LEU A 125 -14.96 0.59 6.51
C LEU A 125 -15.35 0.24 7.96
N PRO A 126 -15.65 -1.04 8.28
CA PRO A 126 -15.93 -1.42 9.65
C PRO A 126 -14.71 -1.08 10.51
N ALA A 127 -14.93 -0.25 11.52
CA ALA A 127 -13.92 0.04 12.52
C ALA A 127 -13.41 -1.29 13.09
N GLN A 128 -12.12 -1.55 12.93
CA GLN A 128 -11.48 -2.62 13.68
C GLN A 128 -11.40 -2.11 15.12
N ASP A 129 -12.36 -2.55 15.94
CA ASP A 129 -12.44 -2.26 17.36
C ASP A 129 -11.15 -2.71 18.06
N GLY A 130 -10.28 -1.74 18.34
CA GLY A 130 -8.98 -1.96 18.97
C GLY A 130 -8.49 -0.71 19.70
N GLN A 131 -9.29 -0.23 20.66
CA GLN A 131 -8.91 0.63 21.80
C GLN A 131 -7.94 1.81 21.55
N ALA A 132 -8.46 3.06 21.56
CA ALA A 132 -8.10 4.10 22.54
C ALA A 132 -8.74 5.49 22.27
N ARG A 133 -9.78 5.80 23.07
CA ARG A 133 -10.20 7.10 23.66
C ARG A 133 -10.49 8.36 22.81
N PRO A 134 -11.50 9.18 23.20
CA PRO A 134 -12.00 10.28 22.40
C PRO A 134 -11.16 11.56 22.56
N ARG A 135 -10.82 12.21 21.45
CA ARG A 135 -10.38 13.62 21.47
C ARG A 135 -11.62 14.52 21.34
N HIS A 136 -11.90 15.25 22.43
CA HIS A 136 -12.86 16.35 22.45
C HIS A 136 -12.56 17.36 21.34
N ALA A 137 -13.55 17.70 20.51
CA ALA A 137 -13.54 18.89 19.66
C ALA A 137 -14.52 19.93 20.23
N PRO A 138 -14.19 21.24 20.26
CA PRO A 138 -15.14 22.28 20.63
C PRO A 138 -16.07 22.65 19.45
N PRO A 139 -17.28 23.17 19.73
CA PRO A 139 -18.30 23.43 18.71
C PRO A 139 -17.97 24.66 17.85
N ARG A 140 -18.26 24.57 16.55
CA ARG A 140 -18.14 25.67 15.58
C ARG A 140 -19.31 26.66 15.74
N HIS A 141 -19.03 27.88 16.19
CA HIS A 141 -19.99 28.98 16.15
C HIS A 141 -20.19 29.49 14.72
N ARG A 142 -21.43 29.48 14.28
CA ARG A 142 -21.92 29.93 12.97
C ARG A 142 -22.17 31.44 13.02
N SER A 143 -21.21 32.25 12.56
CA SER A 143 -21.32 33.71 12.56
C SER A 143 -22.18 34.20 11.39
N LEU A 144 -23.42 34.56 11.71
CA LEU A 144 -24.32 35.37 10.88
C LEU A 144 -23.71 36.78 10.70
N HIS A 145 -23.16 37.08 9.52
CA HIS A 145 -22.73 38.44 9.19
C HIS A 145 -22.97 38.81 7.72
N ARG A 146 -24.22 38.70 7.28
CA ARG A 146 -24.75 39.37 6.07
C ARG A 146 -26.05 40.09 6.40
N ALA A 147 -25.97 41.15 7.20
CA ALA A 147 -27.07 42.09 7.43
C ALA A 147 -26.59 43.48 7.90
N ARG A 148 -25.47 43.99 7.37
CA ARG A 148 -25.01 45.37 7.63
C ARG A 148 -24.46 46.04 6.37
N HIS A 149 -25.22 45.97 5.28
CA HIS A 149 -24.92 46.77 4.08
C HIS A 149 -26.15 47.39 3.40
N ARG A 150 -27.35 47.31 4.01
CA ARG A 150 -28.58 47.93 3.47
C ARG A 150 -29.08 49.16 4.23
N GLU A 151 -28.37 49.58 5.28
CA GLU A 151 -28.80 50.72 6.13
C GLU A 151 -27.99 52.01 5.89
N SER A 152 -26.81 51.92 5.26
CA SER A 152 -26.00 53.09 4.90
C SER A 152 -26.39 53.78 3.59
N GLU A 153 -27.27 53.18 2.77
CA GLU A 153 -27.76 53.80 1.53
C GLU A 153 -29.05 54.61 1.72
N ARG A 154 -29.84 54.34 2.79
CA ARG A 154 -31.07 55.09 3.06
C ARG A 154 -30.84 56.45 3.71
N HIS A 155 -29.67 56.67 4.32
CA HIS A 155 -29.32 57.96 4.93
C HIS A 155 -28.60 58.95 3.99
N ARG A 156 -28.21 58.55 2.77
CA ARG A 156 -27.62 59.47 1.77
C ARG A 156 -28.62 60.07 0.78
N GLN A 157 -29.83 59.53 0.68
CA GLN A 157 -30.87 60.04 -0.24
C GLN A 157 -31.93 60.94 0.41
N ALA A 158 -31.92 61.11 1.73
CA ALA A 158 -32.85 61.99 2.45
C ALA A 158 -32.30 63.40 2.75
N GLY A 159 -31.10 63.74 2.25
CA GLY A 159 -30.40 65.00 2.57
C GLY A 159 -30.18 65.97 1.40
N SER A 160 -30.77 65.75 0.21
CA SER A 160 -30.60 66.65 -0.95
C SER A 160 -31.91 67.28 -1.46
N GLN A 161 -32.92 67.38 -0.61
CA GLN A 161 -34.13 68.15 -0.87
C GLN A 161 -34.41 69.07 0.33
N ASP A 162 -33.45 69.94 0.64
CA ASP A 162 -33.72 71.21 1.33
C ASP A 162 -32.49 72.12 1.22
N ARG A 163 -32.41 72.86 0.11
CA ARG A 163 -31.75 74.17 -0.09
C ARG A 163 -31.62 74.48 -1.57
#